data_AF-A0YHS9-F1
#
_entry.id   AF-A0YHS9-F1
#
_cell.length_a   1.000
_cell.length_b   1.000
_cell.length_c   1.000
_cell.angle_alpha   90.00
_cell.angle_beta   90.00
_cell.angle_gamma   90.00
#
_symmetry.space_group_name_H-M   'P 1'
#
loop_
_entity.id
_entity.type
_entity.pdbx_description
1 polymer ?
#
loop_
_entity_poly.entity_id
_entity_poly.type
_entity_poly.pdbx_seq_one_letter_code
_entity_poly.pdbx_strand_id
1 'polypeptide(L)'
;MLATKKGAISIQGHTDNNPIKTTRFRSNWELSTSRAVSVAHALFEGNILNPRRVEVSGFAETRPLSSNDTVEGRAKNRRVEIVIQQGLGSDMMKAGLRDLKLQDPVLFESLQLENTGDAPVFDMDRSEIF
;
A
#
# COMPACT_ATOMS: atom_id res chain seq x y z
N MET A 1 18.99 -2.15 -8.50
CA MET A 1 17.71 -2.57 -9.10
C MET A 1 16.69 -2.85 -8.01
N LEU A 2 15.40 -2.62 -8.26
CA LEU A 2 14.29 -2.96 -7.34
C LEU A 2 14.34 -4.43 -6.90
N ALA A 3 14.66 -5.35 -7.82
CA ALA A 3 14.80 -6.78 -7.57
C ALA A 3 15.79 -7.13 -6.45
N THR A 4 16.86 -6.35 -6.27
CA THR A 4 17.92 -6.65 -5.30
C THR A 4 17.68 -6.06 -3.91
N LYS A 5 16.66 -5.20 -3.76
CA LYS A 5 16.29 -4.63 -2.47
C LYS A 5 15.36 -5.59 -1.73
N LYS A 6 15.57 -5.78 -0.43
CA LYS A 6 14.67 -6.53 0.47
C LYS A 6 13.50 -5.64 0.91
N GLY A 7 12.42 -6.22 1.41
CA GLY A 7 11.27 -5.48 1.96
C GLY A 7 9.99 -5.59 1.12
N ALA A 8 8.88 -5.10 1.66
CA ALA A 8 7.63 -4.97 0.93
C ALA A 8 7.71 -3.81 -0.07
N ILE A 9 7.01 -3.94 -1.18
CA ILE A 9 6.96 -2.95 -2.27
C ILE A 9 5.50 -2.51 -2.38
N SER A 10 5.25 -1.21 -2.24
CA SER A 10 3.92 -0.63 -2.41
C SER A 10 3.92 0.23 -3.68
N ILE A 11 3.00 -0.06 -4.60
CA ILE A 11 2.80 0.69 -5.84
C ILE A 11 1.56 1.56 -5.66
N GLN A 12 1.74 2.87 -5.67
CA GLN A 12 0.73 3.83 -5.23
C GLN A 12 0.33 4.74 -6.37
N GLY A 13 -0.93 4.68 -6.79
CA GLY A 13 -1.47 5.55 -7.83
C GLY A 13 -2.09 6.80 -7.23
N HIS A 14 -1.94 7.92 -7.95
CA HIS A 14 -2.49 9.21 -7.53
C HIS A 14 -3.05 10.02 -8.71
N THR A 15 -4.00 10.90 -8.41
CA THR A 15 -4.58 11.86 -9.35
C THR A 15 -4.38 13.30 -8.85
N ASP A 16 -4.77 14.27 -9.68
CA ASP A 16 -5.10 15.61 -9.20
C ASP A 16 -6.54 15.63 -8.65
N ASN A 17 -6.99 16.79 -8.19
CA ASN A 17 -8.34 16.99 -7.65
C ASN A 17 -9.44 17.18 -8.71
N ASN A 18 -9.14 17.05 -10.01
CA ASN A 18 -10.19 17.13 -11.01
C ASN A 18 -11.00 15.83 -10.97
N PRO A 19 -12.32 15.89 -10.76
CA PRO A 19 -13.13 14.69 -10.69
C PRO A 19 -13.19 14.01 -12.06
N ILE A 20 -12.84 12.71 -12.12
CA ILE A 20 -13.07 11.90 -13.31
C ILE A 20 -14.37 11.09 -13.19
N LYS A 21 -15.15 11.10 -14.27
CA LYS A 21 -16.31 10.22 -14.46
C LYS A 21 -16.44 9.88 -15.94
N THR A 22 -15.95 8.72 -16.31
CA THR A 22 -15.95 8.21 -17.70
C THR A 22 -16.56 6.82 -17.72
N THR A 23 -16.87 6.30 -18.91
CA THR A 23 -17.33 4.91 -19.08
C THR A 23 -16.33 3.90 -18.51
N ARG A 24 -15.04 4.23 -18.52
CA ARG A 24 -13.97 3.34 -18.04
C ARG A 24 -13.68 3.47 -16.54
N PHE A 25 -13.86 4.67 -15.97
CA PHE A 25 -13.51 4.97 -14.58
C PHE A 25 -14.59 5.84 -13.95
N ARG A 26 -15.21 5.35 -12.88
CA ARG A 26 -16.30 6.02 -12.15
C ARG A 26 -15.80 7.12 -11.23
N SER A 27 -14.53 7.07 -10.81
CA SER A 27 -13.92 8.02 -9.88
C SER A 27 -12.40 8.04 -9.99
N ASN A 28 -11.78 9.02 -9.31
CA ASN A 28 -10.33 9.11 -9.18
C ASN A 28 -9.74 7.91 -8.42
N TRP A 29 -10.52 7.30 -7.51
CA TRP A 29 -10.13 6.06 -6.84
C TRP A 29 -9.87 4.95 -7.84
N GLU A 30 -10.80 4.72 -8.79
CA GLU A 30 -10.63 3.68 -9.81
C GLU A 30 -9.49 4.00 -10.78
N LEU A 31 -9.39 5.25 -11.25
CA LEU A 31 -8.31 5.65 -12.15
C LEU A 31 -6.94 5.44 -11.49
N SER A 32 -6.78 5.90 -10.24
CA SER A 32 -5.52 5.82 -9.51
C SER A 32 -5.11 4.36 -9.27
N THR A 33 -6.02 3.53 -8.76
CA THR A 33 -5.78 2.09 -8.55
C THR A 33 -5.47 1.38 -9.88
N SER A 34 -6.23 1.64 -10.94
CA SER A 34 -5.99 1.01 -12.25
C SER A 34 -4.60 1.33 -12.81
N ARG A 35 -4.13 2.58 -12.67
CA ARG A 35 -2.77 2.95 -13.08
C ARG A 35 -1.70 2.21 -12.29
N ALA A 36 -1.87 2.09 -10.98
CA ALA A 36 -0.96 1.36 -10.11
C ALA A 36 -0.91 -0.14 -10.48
N VAL A 37 -2.06 -0.75 -10.79
CA VAL A 37 -2.17 -2.14 -11.29
C VAL A 37 -1.41 -2.31 -12.61
N SER A 38 -1.57 -1.38 -13.56
CA SER A 38 -0.83 -1.46 -14.83
C SER A 38 0.70 -1.43 -14.63
N VAL A 39 1.18 -0.60 -13.70
CA VAL A 39 2.61 -0.59 -13.34
C VAL A 39 3.03 -1.90 -12.68
N ALA A 40 2.21 -2.47 -11.80
CA ALA A 40 2.49 -3.75 -11.16
C ALA A 40 2.64 -4.88 -12.21
N HIS A 41 1.72 -4.96 -13.17
CA HIS A 41 1.81 -5.92 -14.27
C HIS A 41 3.12 -5.79 -15.05
N ALA A 42 3.49 -4.57 -15.44
CA ALA A 42 4.74 -4.31 -16.15
C ALA A 42 5.99 -4.68 -15.33
N LEU A 43 5.93 -4.66 -13.99
CA LEU A 43 7.03 -5.08 -13.12
C LEU A 43 7.08 -6.59 -12.88
N PHE A 44 5.95 -7.28 -13.05
CA PHE A 44 5.89 -8.75 -13.02
C PHE A 44 6.35 -9.37 -14.34
N GLU A 45 6.15 -8.66 -15.46
CA GLU A 45 6.74 -9.01 -16.74
C GLU A 45 8.27 -9.17 -16.59
N GLY A 46 8.81 -10.29 -17.05
CA GLY A 46 10.23 -10.62 -16.91
C GLY A 46 10.66 -11.20 -15.55
N ASN A 47 9.71 -11.51 -14.66
CA ASN A 47 9.96 -12.16 -13.35
C ASN A 47 10.92 -11.35 -12.45
N ILE A 48 10.90 -10.02 -12.59
CA ILE A 48 11.82 -9.09 -11.92
C ILE A 48 11.47 -8.97 -10.42
N LEU A 49 10.20 -9.05 -10.07
CA LEU A 49 9.70 -8.91 -8.70
C LEU A 49 8.84 -10.11 -8.29
N ASN A 50 9.05 -10.60 -7.07
CA ASN A 50 8.17 -11.59 -6.46
C ASN A 50 6.81 -10.93 -6.12
N PRO A 51 5.68 -11.38 -6.69
CA PRO A 51 4.36 -10.79 -6.45
C PRO A 51 3.94 -10.78 -4.98
N ARG A 52 4.41 -11.74 -4.17
CA ARG A 52 4.10 -11.81 -2.73
C ARG A 52 4.66 -10.63 -1.93
N ARG A 53 5.56 -9.84 -2.52
CA ARG A 53 6.13 -8.64 -1.90
C ARG A 53 5.43 -7.36 -2.34
N VAL A 54 4.47 -7.43 -3.26
CA VAL A 54 3.87 -6.25 -3.90
C VAL A 54 2.47 -6.02 -3.38
N GLU A 55 2.23 -4.80 -2.91
CA GLU A 55 0.92 -4.24 -2.63
C GLU A 55 0.61 -3.15 -3.66
N VAL A 56 -0.65 -3.04 -4.07
CA VAL A 56 -1.10 -2.01 -5.00
C VAL A 56 -2.20 -1.19 -4.33
N SER A 57 -2.04 0.13 -4.32
CA SER A 57 -2.98 1.05 -3.67
C SER A 57 -3.29 2.23 -4.60
N GLY A 58 -4.53 2.72 -4.58
CA GLY A 58 -4.91 3.99 -5.20
C GLY A 58 -5.29 4.99 -4.12
N PHE A 59 -4.76 6.22 -4.21
CA PHE A 59 -5.01 7.28 -3.24
C PHE A 59 -5.82 8.44 -3.80
N ALA A 60 -6.25 8.36 -5.07
CA ALA A 60 -6.96 9.46 -5.74
C ALA A 60 -6.20 10.80 -5.54
N GLU A 61 -6.94 11.88 -5.24
CA GLU A 61 -6.40 13.21 -4.96
C GLU A 61 -5.91 13.43 -3.52
N THR A 62 -6.07 12.45 -2.63
CA THR A 62 -5.95 12.65 -1.17
C THR A 62 -4.52 12.92 -0.67
N ARG A 63 -3.51 12.66 -1.50
CA ARG A 63 -2.08 12.85 -1.20
C ARG A 63 -1.38 13.67 -2.28
N PRO A 64 -1.64 14.98 -2.38
CA PRO A 64 -1.00 15.85 -3.37
C PRO A 64 0.46 16.12 -3.01
N LEU A 65 1.35 16.15 -4.01
CA LEU A 65 2.75 16.58 -3.87
C LEU A 65 2.92 18.08 -4.12
N SER A 66 1.98 18.70 -4.83
CA SER A 66 2.01 20.11 -5.21
C SER A 66 0.60 20.70 -5.19
N SER A 67 0.50 22.04 -5.29
CA SER A 67 -0.80 22.71 -5.38
C SER A 67 -1.58 22.20 -6.60
N ASN A 68 -2.89 22.03 -6.45
CA ASN A 68 -3.79 21.71 -7.55
C ASN A 68 -4.28 22.95 -8.31
N ASP A 69 -3.86 24.16 -7.92
CA ASP A 69 -4.31 25.41 -8.53
C ASP A 69 -3.64 25.64 -9.89
N THR A 70 -2.40 25.17 -10.06
CA THR A 70 -1.63 25.30 -11.30
C THR A 70 -1.69 24.05 -12.16
N VAL A 71 -1.56 24.22 -13.48
CA VAL A 71 -1.52 23.09 -14.44
C VAL A 71 -0.32 22.19 -14.15
N GLU A 72 0.82 22.82 -13.82
CA GLU A 72 2.08 22.16 -13.52
C GLU A 72 1.98 21.35 -12.22
N GLY A 73 1.34 21.91 -11.19
CA GLY A 73 1.13 21.23 -9.91
C GLY A 73 0.20 20.03 -10.05
N ARG A 74 -0.91 20.16 -10.78
CA ARG A 74 -1.79 19.04 -11.12
C ARG A 74 -1.07 17.94 -11.90
N ALA A 75 -0.22 18.31 -12.86
CA ALA A 75 0.58 17.34 -13.61
C ALA A 75 1.52 16.53 -12.70
N LYS A 76 2.15 17.17 -11.71
CA LYS A 76 2.98 16.49 -10.70
C LYS A 76 2.16 15.55 -9.81
N ASN A 77 0.92 15.91 -9.48
CA ASN A 77 0.05 15.09 -8.63
C ASN A 77 -0.42 13.79 -9.31
N ARG A 78 -0.57 13.78 -10.64
CA ARG A 78 -0.98 12.61 -11.46
C ARG A 78 0.19 11.62 -11.69
N ARG A 79 0.74 11.06 -10.61
CA ARG A 79 1.89 10.13 -10.65
C ARG A 79 1.57 8.73 -10.10
N VAL A 80 2.51 7.81 -10.30
CA VAL A 80 2.57 6.52 -9.59
C VAL A 80 3.90 6.46 -8.84
N GLU A 81 3.84 6.10 -7.56
CA GLU A 81 5.02 5.93 -6.70
C GLU A 81 5.29 4.45 -6.45
N ILE A 82 6.56 4.08 -6.34
CA ILE A 82 6.99 2.73 -5.94
C ILE A 82 7.80 2.88 -4.66
N VAL A 83 7.19 2.50 -3.54
CA VAL A 83 7.76 2.62 -2.20
C VAL A 83 8.32 1.27 -1.76
N ILE A 84 9.58 1.24 -1.32
CA ILE A 84 10.21 0.04 -0.77
C ILE A 84 10.26 0.18 0.75
N GLN A 85 9.43 -0.59 1.44
CA GLN A 85 9.45 -0.70 2.89
C GLN A 85 10.49 -1.74 3.29
N GLN A 86 11.72 -1.28 3.46
CA GLN A 86 12.78 -2.08 4.06
C GLN A 86 12.44 -2.22 5.54
N GLY A 87 11.99 -3.41 5.95
CA GLY A 87 11.52 -3.73 7.29
C GLY A 87 12.58 -3.63 8.39
N LEU A 88 13.41 -2.59 8.40
CA LEU A 88 14.24 -2.20 9.55
C LEU A 88 13.38 -2.17 10.83
N GLY A 89 12.09 -1.80 10.70
CA GLY A 89 11.11 -1.95 11.77
C GLY A 89 10.62 -3.39 12.00
N SER A 90 10.36 -4.21 10.98
CA SER A 90 9.77 -5.55 11.19
C SER A 90 10.73 -6.54 11.84
N ASP A 91 12.00 -6.52 11.47
CA ASP A 91 12.98 -7.47 12.01
C ASP A 91 13.41 -7.04 13.41
N MET A 92 13.63 -5.74 13.64
CA MET A 92 13.90 -5.21 14.98
C MET A 92 12.68 -5.25 15.90
N MET A 93 11.46 -5.01 15.41
CA MET A 93 10.24 -5.23 16.20
C MET A 93 10.05 -6.71 16.50
N LYS A 94 10.28 -7.64 15.56
CA LYS A 94 10.20 -9.08 15.85
C LYS A 94 11.25 -9.50 16.88
N ALA A 95 12.46 -8.95 16.82
CA ALA A 95 13.49 -9.18 17.83
C ALA A 95 13.06 -8.62 19.19
N GLY A 96 12.64 -7.35 19.25
CA GLY A 96 12.15 -6.72 20.48
C GLY A 96 10.91 -7.39 21.07
N LEU A 97 9.99 -7.88 20.24
CA LEU A 97 8.81 -8.64 20.66
C LEU A 97 9.19 -10.02 21.23
N ARG A 98 10.21 -10.67 20.67
CA ARG A 98 10.76 -11.92 21.23
C ARG A 98 11.44 -11.67 22.56
N ASP A 99 12.25 -10.61 22.65
CA ASP A 99 12.92 -10.24 23.90
C ASP A 99 11.90 -9.88 24.99
N LEU A 100 10.83 -9.13 24.63
CA LEU A 100 9.73 -8.81 25.53
C LEU A 100 9.00 -10.08 26.02
N LYS A 101 8.71 -11.03 25.11
CA LYS A 101 8.09 -12.31 25.46
C LYS A 101 8.95 -13.15 26.42
N LEU A 102 10.28 -13.00 26.36
CA LEU A 102 11.22 -13.70 27.26
C LEU A 102 11.39 -13.00 28.61
N GLN A 103 11.38 -11.66 28.64
CA GLN A 103 11.62 -10.88 29.85
C GLN A 103 10.35 -10.67 30.68
N ASP A 104 9.21 -10.42 30.04
CA ASP A 104 7.93 -10.20 30.71
C ASP A 104 6.78 -10.83 29.90
N PRO A 105 6.53 -12.15 30.11
CA PRO A 105 5.48 -12.87 29.42
C PRO A 105 4.07 -12.32 29.70
N VAL A 106 3.85 -11.76 30.90
CA VAL A 106 2.53 -11.25 31.32
C VAL A 106 2.21 -9.95 30.60
N LEU A 107 3.19 -9.04 30.50
CA LEU A 107 3.04 -7.80 29.74
C LEU A 107 2.80 -8.10 28.26
N PHE A 108 3.55 -9.05 27.68
CA PHE A 108 3.38 -9.46 26.28
C PHE A 108 1.96 -9.97 26.00
N GLU A 109 1.38 -10.79 26.88
CA GLU A 109 0.03 -11.33 26.75
C GLU A 109 -1.05 -10.24 26.91
N SER A 110 -0.83 -9.28 27.83
CA SER A 110 -1.76 -8.16 28.05
C SER A 110 -1.87 -7.20 26.86
N LEU A 111 -0.87 -7.14 25.99
CA LEU A 111 -0.86 -6.31 24.79
C LEU A 111 -1.73 -6.87 23.65
N GLN A 112 -2.36 -8.04 23.84
CA GLN A 112 -3.21 -8.71 22.83
C GLN A 112 -2.53 -8.87 21.45
N LEU A 113 -1.20 -8.92 21.42
CA LEU A 113 -0.42 -9.00 20.17
C LEU A 113 -0.51 -10.37 19.48
N GLU A 114 -1.09 -11.36 20.15
CA GLU A 114 -1.42 -12.66 19.54
C GLU A 114 -2.75 -12.61 18.76
N ASN A 115 -3.49 -11.49 18.77
CA ASN A 115 -4.81 -11.38 18.15
C ASN A 115 -4.90 -10.39 16.97
N THR A 116 -3.79 -10.09 16.30
CA THR A 116 -3.82 -9.51 14.94
C THR A 116 -3.81 -10.61 13.86
N GLY A 117 -4.39 -11.77 14.18
CA GLY A 117 -4.76 -12.76 13.18
C GLY A 117 -6.06 -12.35 12.51
N ASP A 118 -5.95 -11.83 11.28
CA ASP A 118 -6.95 -11.97 10.20
C ASP A 118 -8.45 -11.75 10.53
N ALA A 119 -8.79 -10.94 11.55
CA ALA A 119 -10.14 -10.42 11.66
C ALA A 119 -10.22 -9.16 10.78
N PRO A 120 -10.98 -9.16 9.67
CA PRO A 120 -11.21 -7.94 8.94
C PRO A 120 -11.85 -6.94 9.90
N VAL A 121 -11.31 -5.72 9.96
CA VAL A 121 -11.84 -4.58 10.73
C VAL A 121 -13.29 -4.25 10.30
N PHE A 122 -13.71 -4.80 9.16
CA PHE A 122 -15.09 -4.84 8.70
C PHE A 122 -15.59 -6.29 8.74
N ASP A 123 -16.54 -6.57 9.63
CA ASP A 123 -17.36 -7.79 9.57
C ASP A 123 -18.37 -7.63 8.42
N MET A 124 -17.86 -7.70 7.18
CA MET A 124 -18.69 -7.82 6.00
C MET A 124 -18.83 -9.30 5.69
N ASP A 125 -20.08 -9.78 5.65
CA ASP A 125 -20.36 -11.13 5.18
C ASP A 125 -19.74 -11.29 3.78
N ARG A 126 -19.22 -12.48 3.46
CA ARG A 126 -18.68 -12.78 2.12
C ARG A 126 -19.71 -12.55 1.02
N SER A 127 -21.00 -12.48 1.36
CA SER A 127 -22.09 -12.08 0.46
C SER A 127 -22.22 -10.58 0.20
N GLU A 128 -21.46 -9.72 0.88
CA GLU A 128 -21.53 -8.25 0.71
C GLU A 128 -20.38 -7.69 -0.14
N ILE A 129 -19.44 -8.54 -0.55
CA ILE A 129 -18.32 -8.17 -1.43
C ILE A 129 -18.63 -8.69 -2.84
N PHE A 130 -19.19 -7.82 -3.68
CA PHE A 130 -19.38 -8.04 -5.12
C PHE A 130 -18.84 -6.86 -5.94
#